data_AF-A0A536S232-F1
#
_entry.id   AF-A0A536S232-F1
#
_cell.length_a   1.000
_cell.length_b   1.000
_cell.length_c   1.000
_cell.angle_alpha   90.00
_cell.angle_beta   90.00
_cell.angle_gamma   90.00
#
_symmetry.space_group_name_H-M   'P 1'
#
loop_
_entity.id
_entity.type
_entity.pdbx_description
1 polymer ?
#
loop_
_entity_poly.entity_id
_entity_poly.type
_entity_poly.pdbx_seq_one_letter_code
_entity_poly.pdbx_strand_id
1 'polypeptide(L)'
;MEPEHTPTVPGRLSRIPPAMFIFLISSFLLGASLAATGNFLTLQINLLGGGALLVGAAAAFQALTEIPTMGYTHLLTRRLSHRSLFAIGCAIYVVVFVAWAFVSSPLVAALLKLAIGVAFALTYVASVVIADELTPARLRATGQALVKSVTFGLAPIAGSLGGGLIYGTVGPRAMFLAATAVVGAAGLLALVATPSQTRRRAEGGVVPVAEPAPATP
;
A
#
# COMPACT_ATOMS: atom_id res chain seq x y z
N MET A 1 -44.41 37.67 13.88
CA MET A 1 -42.98 37.62 14.25
C MET A 1 -42.55 36.17 14.13
N GLU A 2 -42.03 35.78 12.97
CA GLU A 2 -41.52 34.44 12.70
C GLU A 2 -40.17 34.27 13.41
N PRO A 3 -39.91 33.14 14.10
CA PRO A 3 -38.63 32.90 14.72
C PRO A 3 -37.57 32.63 13.63
N GLU A 4 -36.54 33.47 13.65
CA GLU A 4 -35.36 33.40 12.79
C GLU A 4 -34.62 32.08 13.04
N HIS A 5 -34.73 31.13 12.10
CA HIS A 5 -33.91 29.92 12.09
C HIS A 5 -32.46 30.32 11.82
N THR A 6 -31.69 30.55 12.88
CA THR A 6 -30.24 30.72 12.78
C THR A 6 -29.64 29.38 12.35
N PRO A 7 -29.01 29.25 11.17
CA PRO A 7 -28.32 28.03 10.82
C PRO A 7 -27.14 27.85 11.78
N THR A 8 -27.24 26.81 12.61
CA THR A 8 -26.13 26.36 13.45
C THR A 8 -25.01 25.90 12.52
N VAL A 9 -23.95 26.70 12.38
CA VAL A 9 -22.72 26.28 11.70
C VAL A 9 -22.14 25.11 12.50
N PRO A 10 -22.14 23.87 11.97
CA PRO A 10 -21.58 22.76 12.72
C PRO A 10 -20.08 22.96 12.83
N GLY A 11 -19.63 23.11 14.07
CA GLY A 11 -18.25 23.41 14.44
C GLY A 11 -17.23 22.36 14.00
N ARG A 12 -15.98 22.85 13.92
CA ARG A 12 -14.71 22.16 13.64
C ARG A 12 -14.62 21.48 12.28
N LEU A 13 -13.82 22.08 11.39
CA LEU A 13 -13.02 21.32 10.42
C LEU A 13 -12.24 20.25 11.20
N SER A 14 -12.78 19.05 11.32
CA SER A 14 -12.04 17.92 11.89
C SER A 14 -10.86 17.65 10.95
N ARG A 15 -9.68 18.09 11.39
CA ARG A 15 -8.42 17.90 10.68
C ARG A 15 -8.17 16.41 10.45
N ILE A 16 -7.50 16.09 9.35
CA ILE A 16 -6.99 14.75 9.07
C ILE A 16 -6.16 14.29 10.28
N PRO A 17 -6.40 13.08 10.83
CA PRO A 17 -5.70 12.64 12.04
C PRO A 17 -4.20 12.46 11.78
N PRO A 18 -3.34 12.60 12.81
CA PRO A 18 -1.89 12.45 12.65
C PRO A 18 -1.49 11.07 12.11
N ALA A 19 -2.27 10.03 12.41
CA ALA A 19 -2.09 8.68 11.86
C ALA A 19 -2.12 8.66 10.32
N MET A 20 -2.98 9.45 9.69
CA MET A 20 -3.04 9.55 8.23
C MET A 20 -1.78 10.19 7.65
N PHE A 21 -1.18 11.18 8.34
CA PHE A 21 0.08 11.77 7.90
C PHE A 21 1.23 10.76 7.92
N ILE A 22 1.33 9.94 8.98
CA ILE A 22 2.32 8.85 9.06
C ILE A 22 2.06 7.82 7.95
N PHE A 23 0.79 7.51 7.68
CA PHE A 23 0.43 6.59 6.60
C PHE A 23 0.75 7.15 5.20
N LEU A 24 0.63 8.47 4.99
CA LEU A 24 1.06 9.13 3.76
C LEU A 24 2.58 9.03 3.58
N ILE A 25 3.38 9.19 4.64
CA ILE A 25 4.84 8.97 4.59
C ILE A 25 5.13 7.51 4.22
N SER A 26 4.47 6.55 4.87
CA SER A 26 4.59 5.13 4.52
C SER A 26 4.28 4.88 3.05
N SER A 27 3.17 5.43 2.55
CA SER A 27 2.73 5.29 1.17
C SER A 27 3.69 5.95 0.17
N PHE A 28 4.29 7.08 0.55
CA PHE A 28 5.35 7.73 -0.21
C PHE A 28 6.59 6.84 -0.33
N LEU A 29 7.07 6.27 0.78
CA LEU A 29 8.24 5.38 0.76
C LEU A 29 7.98 4.13 -0.08
N LEU A 30 6.80 3.52 0.05
CA LEU A 30 6.36 2.41 -0.81
C LEU A 30 6.43 2.82 -2.29
N GLY A 31 5.73 3.89 -2.68
CA GLY A 31 5.68 4.36 -4.06
C GLY A 31 7.07 4.68 -4.65
N ALA A 32 7.96 5.29 -3.85
CA ALA A 32 9.31 5.63 -4.28
C ALA A 32 10.14 4.37 -4.54
N SER A 33 10.05 3.37 -3.66
CA SER A 33 10.74 2.09 -3.84
C SER A 33 10.23 1.31 -5.06
N LEU A 34 8.92 1.35 -5.33
CA LEU A 34 8.31 0.70 -6.50
C LEU A 34 8.75 1.36 -7.81
N ALA A 35 8.78 2.68 -7.86
CA ALA A 35 9.21 3.40 -9.05
C ALA A 35 10.70 3.20 -9.35
N ALA A 36 11.55 3.26 -8.32
CA ALA A 36 12.98 2.98 -8.47
C ALA A 36 13.18 1.56 -9.03
N THR A 37 12.66 0.55 -8.34
CA THR A 37 12.88 -0.85 -8.73
C THR A 37 12.20 -1.21 -10.05
N GLY A 38 11.02 -0.66 -10.35
CA GLY A 38 10.33 -0.91 -11.62
C GLY A 38 11.11 -0.43 -12.85
N ASN A 39 11.64 0.80 -12.79
CA ASN A 39 12.41 1.38 -13.88
C ASN A 39 13.75 0.65 -14.08
N PHE A 40 14.49 0.46 -12.99
CA PHE A 40 15.85 -0.07 -13.07
C PHE A 40 15.93 -1.60 -13.16
N LEU A 41 14.89 -2.34 -12.77
CA LEU A 41 14.79 -3.76 -13.10
C LEU A 41 14.65 -3.95 -14.61
N THR A 42 13.83 -3.13 -15.27
CA THR A 42 13.68 -3.17 -16.73
C THR A 42 15.02 -2.94 -17.42
N LEU A 43 15.79 -1.97 -16.92
CA LEU A 43 17.16 -1.74 -17.39
C LEU A 43 18.07 -2.94 -17.11
N GLN A 44 18.04 -3.51 -15.90
CA GLN A 44 18.87 -4.66 -15.54
C GLN A 44 18.55 -5.91 -16.38
N ILE A 45 17.28 -6.22 -16.65
CA ILE A 45 16.90 -7.35 -17.51
C ILE A 45 17.49 -7.17 -18.90
N ASN A 46 17.46 -5.96 -19.46
CA ASN A 46 18.08 -5.67 -20.75
C ASN A 46 19.61 -5.83 -20.70
N LEU A 47 20.27 -5.31 -19.67
CA LEU A 47 21.73 -5.44 -19.50
C LEU A 47 22.19 -6.89 -19.31
N LEU A 48 21.35 -7.74 -18.71
CA LEU A 48 21.57 -9.18 -18.56
C LEU A 48 21.24 -9.99 -19.83
N GLY A 49 20.88 -9.34 -20.95
CA GLY A 49 20.59 -9.99 -22.22
C GLY A 49 19.16 -10.54 -22.37
N GLY A 50 18.22 -10.15 -21.51
CA GLY A 50 16.83 -10.62 -21.56
C GLY A 50 16.01 -10.06 -22.73
N GLY A 51 16.38 -8.87 -23.22
CA GLY A 51 15.70 -8.19 -24.33
C GLY A 51 14.27 -7.72 -24.03
N ALA A 52 13.65 -7.05 -25.01
CA ALA A 52 12.34 -6.42 -24.86
C ALA A 52 11.19 -7.41 -24.61
N LEU A 53 11.24 -8.61 -25.20
CA LEU A 53 10.21 -9.63 -25.00
C LEU A 53 10.13 -10.07 -23.53
N LEU A 54 11.27 -10.29 -22.88
CA LEU A 54 11.30 -10.71 -21.48
C LEU A 54 10.89 -9.58 -20.53
N VAL A 55 11.22 -8.32 -20.87
CA VAL A 55 10.69 -7.15 -20.15
C VAL A 55 9.16 -7.10 -20.21
N GLY A 56 8.58 -7.29 -21.40
CA GLY A 56 7.14 -7.38 -21.57
C GLY A 56 6.53 -8.56 -20.81
N ALA A 57 7.16 -9.73 -20.88
CA ALA A 57 6.74 -10.91 -20.13
C ALA A 57 6.80 -10.69 -18.61
N ALA A 58 7.81 -9.98 -18.10
CA ALA A 58 7.92 -9.64 -16.68
C ALA A 58 6.74 -8.78 -16.20
N ALA A 59 6.29 -7.82 -17.03
CA ALA A 59 5.08 -7.04 -16.75
C ALA A 59 3.81 -7.93 -16.79
N ALA A 60 3.72 -8.85 -17.74
CA ALA A 60 2.61 -9.81 -17.83
C ALA A 60 2.56 -10.76 -16.61
N PHE A 61 3.72 -11.25 -16.15
CA PHE A 61 3.81 -12.07 -14.94
C PHE A 61 3.34 -11.33 -13.68
N GLN A 62 3.68 -10.05 -13.58
CA GLN A 62 3.15 -9.22 -12.50
C GLN A 62 1.62 -9.16 -12.56
N ALA A 63 1.06 -8.79 -13.72
CA ALA A 63 -0.39 -8.67 -13.90
C ALA A 63 -1.14 -10.00 -13.67
N LEU A 64 -0.54 -11.13 -14.06
CA LEU A 64 -1.11 -12.47 -13.93
C LEU A 64 -1.40 -12.85 -12.48
N THR A 65 -0.59 -12.39 -11.54
CA THR A 65 -0.76 -12.67 -10.10
C THR A 65 -1.47 -11.54 -9.38
N GLU A 66 -1.28 -10.30 -9.83
CA GLU A 66 -1.89 -9.11 -9.28
C GLU A 66 -3.43 -9.16 -9.35
N ILE A 67 -4.00 -9.35 -10.54
CA ILE A 67 -5.45 -9.28 -10.77
C ILE A 67 -6.20 -10.35 -9.94
N PRO A 68 -5.80 -11.64 -9.95
CA PRO A 68 -6.44 -12.64 -9.11
C PRO A 68 -6.29 -12.34 -7.62
N THR A 69 -5.10 -11.90 -7.18
CA THR A 69 -4.87 -11.59 -5.76
C THR A 69 -5.77 -10.45 -5.28
N MET A 70 -5.96 -9.41 -6.09
CA MET A 70 -6.92 -8.34 -5.78
C MET A 70 -8.34 -8.90 -5.65
N GLY A 71 -8.77 -9.78 -6.56
CA GLY A 71 -10.08 -10.44 -6.50
C GLY A 71 -10.29 -11.28 -5.23
N TYR A 72 -9.26 -12.00 -4.77
CA TYR A 72 -9.32 -12.84 -3.58
C TYR A 72 -9.02 -12.11 -2.27
N THR A 73 -8.68 -10.82 -2.30
CA THR A 73 -8.28 -10.10 -1.07
C THR A 73 -9.40 -10.06 -0.02
N HIS A 74 -10.68 -10.10 -0.44
CA HIS A 74 -11.83 -10.21 0.46
C HIS A 74 -11.85 -11.49 1.32
N LEU A 75 -11.24 -12.58 0.86
CA LEU A 75 -11.10 -13.81 1.65
C LEU A 75 -9.99 -13.65 2.69
N LEU A 76 -8.91 -12.95 2.31
CA LEU A 76 -7.74 -12.75 3.14
C LEU A 76 -8.05 -11.81 4.32
N THR A 77 -8.89 -10.80 4.11
CA THR A 77 -9.39 -9.89 5.16
C THR A 77 -10.31 -10.57 6.17
N ARG A 78 -10.80 -11.80 5.92
CA ARG A 78 -11.52 -12.58 6.93
C ARG A 78 -10.60 -13.04 8.07
N ARG A 79 -9.31 -13.22 7.80
CA ARG A 79 -8.31 -13.74 8.76
C ARG A 79 -7.26 -12.71 9.15
N LEU A 80 -6.96 -11.74 8.28
CA LEU A 80 -5.89 -10.76 8.47
C LEU A 80 -6.44 -9.34 8.49
N SER A 81 -5.85 -8.48 9.32
CA SER A 81 -6.19 -7.05 9.36
C SER A 81 -5.57 -6.30 8.17
N HIS A 82 -6.18 -5.20 7.74
CA HIS A 82 -5.69 -4.40 6.60
C HIS A 82 -4.23 -3.94 6.80
N ARG A 83 -3.87 -3.51 8.02
CA ARG A 83 -2.47 -3.19 8.38
C ARG A 83 -1.52 -4.38 8.22
N SER A 84 -1.97 -5.60 8.54
CA SER A 84 -1.17 -6.81 8.39
C SER A 84 -1.01 -7.18 6.93
N LEU A 85 -2.05 -7.02 6.11
CA LEU A 85 -1.96 -7.23 4.66
C LEU A 85 -0.95 -6.28 4.01
N PHE A 86 -0.99 -5.00 4.38
CA PHE A 86 -0.01 -4.02 3.91
C PHE A 86 1.41 -4.43 4.31
N ALA A 87 1.63 -4.77 5.58
CA ALA A 87 2.94 -5.18 6.08
C ALA A 87 3.46 -6.48 5.43
N ILE A 88 2.59 -7.46 5.18
CA ILE A 88 2.93 -8.70 4.47
C ILE A 88 3.35 -8.38 3.03
N GLY A 89 2.62 -7.50 2.33
CA GLY A 89 3.01 -7.06 1.01
C GLY A 89 4.37 -6.36 1.00
N CYS A 90 4.64 -5.48 1.96
CA CYS A 90 5.97 -4.89 2.17
C CYS A 90 7.05 -5.95 2.44
N ALA A 91 6.76 -6.99 3.21
CA ALA A 91 7.71 -8.06 3.47
C ALA A 91 8.03 -8.87 2.20
N ILE A 92 7.04 -9.13 1.35
CA ILE A 92 7.27 -9.77 0.04
C ILE A 92 8.16 -8.87 -0.82
N TYR A 93 7.91 -7.55 -0.85
CA TYR A 93 8.79 -6.60 -1.54
C TYR A 93 10.23 -6.64 -1.03
N VAL A 94 10.43 -6.66 0.29
CA VAL A 94 11.78 -6.79 0.89
C VAL A 94 12.49 -8.03 0.36
N VAL A 95 11.84 -9.19 0.41
CA VAL A 95 12.43 -10.45 -0.06
C VAL A 95 12.79 -10.39 -1.54
N VAL A 96 11.87 -9.88 -2.37
CA VAL A 96 12.11 -9.79 -3.82
C VAL A 96 13.19 -8.77 -4.16
N PHE A 97 13.23 -7.61 -3.52
CA PHE A 97 14.25 -6.60 -3.78
C PHE A 97 15.63 -7.08 -3.35
N VAL A 98 15.73 -7.79 -2.22
CA VAL A 98 16.96 -8.50 -1.86
C VAL A 98 17.30 -9.49 -2.96
N ALA A 99 16.39 -10.34 -3.42
CA ALA A 99 16.68 -11.29 -4.48
C ALA A 99 17.17 -10.62 -5.78
N TRP A 100 16.56 -9.52 -6.20
CA TRP A 100 17.01 -8.74 -7.37
C TRP A 100 18.39 -8.13 -7.20
N ALA A 101 18.81 -7.79 -5.98
CA ALA A 101 20.14 -7.26 -5.71
C ALA A 101 21.26 -8.29 -5.99
N PHE A 102 20.96 -9.59 -6.00
CA PHE A 102 21.93 -10.68 -6.19
C PHE A 102 21.65 -11.53 -7.44
N VAL A 103 20.56 -11.30 -8.16
CA VAL A 103 20.20 -12.08 -9.33
C VAL A 103 21.07 -11.72 -10.54
N SER A 104 21.60 -12.73 -11.22
CA SER A 104 22.34 -12.56 -12.48
C SER A 104 21.61 -13.16 -13.68
N SER A 105 20.53 -13.92 -13.47
CA SER A 105 19.71 -14.47 -14.55
C SER A 105 18.54 -13.52 -14.89
N PRO A 106 18.40 -13.08 -16.16
CA PRO A 106 17.30 -12.20 -16.56
C PRO A 106 15.94 -12.88 -16.42
N LEU A 107 15.86 -14.20 -16.66
CA LEU A 107 14.62 -14.96 -16.51
C LEU A 107 14.18 -15.03 -15.04
N VAL A 108 15.11 -15.28 -14.12
CA VAL A 108 14.80 -15.31 -12.68
C VAL A 108 14.36 -13.92 -12.21
N ALA A 109 15.04 -12.86 -12.68
CA ALA A 109 14.65 -11.48 -12.40
C ALA A 109 13.20 -11.18 -12.86
N ALA A 110 12.82 -11.66 -14.04
CA ALA A 110 11.47 -11.55 -14.57
C ALA A 110 10.44 -12.38 -13.79
N LEU A 111 10.75 -13.64 -13.46
CA LEU A 111 9.82 -14.53 -12.73
C LEU A 111 9.50 -14.01 -11.32
N LEU A 112 10.45 -13.34 -10.66
CA LEU A 112 10.22 -12.67 -9.38
C LEU A 112 9.09 -11.62 -9.44
N LYS A 113 8.73 -11.12 -10.62
CA LYS A 113 7.55 -10.25 -10.79
C LYS A 113 6.22 -10.93 -10.43
N LEU A 114 6.14 -12.26 -10.45
CA LEU A 114 4.99 -13.00 -9.93
C LEU A 114 4.76 -12.70 -8.44
N ALA A 115 5.82 -12.69 -7.63
CA ALA A 115 5.72 -12.35 -6.22
C ALA A 115 5.39 -10.85 -6.02
N ILE A 116 5.91 -9.98 -6.90
CA ILE A 116 5.62 -8.56 -6.90
C ILE A 116 4.14 -8.27 -7.17
N GLY A 117 3.50 -9.01 -8.08
CA GLY A 117 2.07 -8.84 -8.35
C GLY A 117 1.21 -9.14 -7.11
N VAL A 118 1.55 -10.19 -6.36
CA VAL A 118 0.93 -10.48 -5.05
C VAL A 118 1.17 -9.34 -4.06
N ALA A 119 2.42 -8.90 -3.91
CA ALA A 119 2.79 -7.81 -3.00
C ALA A 119 2.04 -6.50 -3.33
N PHE A 120 1.91 -6.19 -4.61
CA PHE A 120 1.20 -5.02 -5.11
C PHE A 120 -0.28 -5.10 -4.78
N ALA A 121 -0.93 -6.22 -5.09
CA ALA A 121 -2.34 -6.40 -4.77
C ALA A 121 -2.62 -6.23 -3.27
N LEU A 122 -1.80 -6.83 -2.40
CA LEU A 122 -1.95 -6.72 -0.95
C LEU A 122 -1.76 -5.29 -0.45
N THR A 123 -0.67 -4.63 -0.84
CA THR A 123 -0.40 -3.25 -0.42
C THR A 123 -1.40 -2.26 -1.00
N TYR A 124 -1.78 -2.40 -2.26
CA TYR A 124 -2.73 -1.52 -2.93
C TYR A 124 -4.10 -1.56 -2.26
N VAL A 125 -4.71 -2.76 -2.16
CA VAL A 125 -6.05 -2.90 -1.55
C VAL A 125 -6.03 -2.47 -0.09
N ALA A 126 -5.01 -2.88 0.68
CA ALA A 126 -4.88 -2.45 2.06
C ALA A 126 -4.73 -0.93 2.18
N SER A 127 -3.99 -0.28 1.27
CA SER A 127 -3.79 1.17 1.33
C SER A 127 -5.09 1.96 1.13
N VAL A 128 -5.94 1.50 0.22
CA VAL A 128 -7.25 2.12 -0.03
C VAL A 128 -8.15 2.01 1.20
N VAL A 129 -8.18 0.83 1.83
CA VAL A 129 -9.01 0.60 3.02
C VAL A 129 -8.46 1.33 4.24
N ILE A 130 -7.15 1.33 4.46
CA ILE A 130 -6.52 2.08 5.57
C ILE A 130 -6.78 3.58 5.40
N ALA A 131 -6.69 4.12 4.18
CA ALA A 131 -7.02 5.51 3.91
C ALA A 131 -8.49 5.83 4.26
N ASP A 132 -9.41 4.92 3.95
CA ASP A 132 -10.83 5.04 4.30
C ASP A 132 -11.04 5.01 5.82
N GLU A 133 -10.38 4.07 6.53
CA GLU A 133 -10.48 3.91 7.98
C GLU A 133 -9.90 5.09 8.76
N LEU A 134 -8.81 5.69 8.28
CA LEU A 134 -8.16 6.83 8.92
C LEU A 134 -8.85 8.17 8.63
N THR A 135 -9.82 8.20 7.72
CA THR A 135 -10.44 9.46 7.27
C THR A 135 -11.89 9.55 7.74
N PRO A 136 -12.37 10.73 8.22
CA PRO A 136 -13.78 10.91 8.55
C PRO A 136 -14.69 10.59 7.36
N ALA A 137 -15.89 10.06 7.62
CA ALA A 137 -16.81 9.57 6.57
C ALA A 137 -17.02 10.57 5.41
N ARG A 138 -17.14 11.87 5.72
CA ARG A 138 -17.34 12.94 4.73
C ARG A 138 -16.10 13.25 3.86
N LEU A 139 -14.92 12.77 4.25
CA LEU A 139 -13.63 13.04 3.58
C LEU A 139 -12.98 11.78 2.99
N ARG A 140 -13.63 10.61 3.02
CA ARG A 140 -13.06 9.33 2.57
C ARG A 140 -12.46 9.38 1.16
N ALA A 141 -13.20 9.98 0.22
CA ALA A 141 -12.71 10.19 -1.15
C ALA A 141 -11.43 11.04 -1.17
N THR A 142 -11.37 12.11 -0.37
CA THR A 142 -10.18 12.95 -0.22
C THR A 142 -9.00 12.17 0.38
N GLY A 143 -9.22 11.35 1.39
CA GLY A 143 -8.18 10.52 2.00
C GLY A 143 -7.56 9.53 1.01
N GLN A 144 -8.40 8.82 0.26
CA GLN A 144 -7.94 7.92 -0.80
C GLN A 144 -7.23 8.67 -1.93
N ALA A 145 -7.74 9.84 -2.33
CA ALA A 145 -7.10 10.69 -3.33
C ALA A 145 -5.71 11.13 -2.87
N LEU A 146 -5.52 11.54 -1.61
CA LEU A 146 -4.22 11.90 -1.05
C LEU A 146 -3.23 10.73 -1.11
N VAL A 147 -3.63 9.54 -0.66
CA VAL A 147 -2.78 8.34 -0.71
C VAL A 147 -2.38 8.01 -2.16
N LYS A 148 -3.33 8.07 -3.11
CA LYS A 148 -3.04 7.82 -4.53
C LYS A 148 -2.11 8.87 -5.11
N SER A 149 -2.36 10.16 -4.87
CA SER A 149 -1.52 11.27 -5.36
C SER A 149 -0.09 11.19 -4.81
N VAL A 150 0.07 10.79 -3.55
CA VAL A 150 1.39 10.59 -2.97
C VAL A 150 2.08 9.36 -3.55
N THR A 151 1.41 8.20 -3.58
CA THR A 151 2.01 6.92 -3.97
C THR A 151 2.32 6.83 -5.46
N PHE A 152 1.42 7.34 -6.31
CA PHE A 152 1.50 7.23 -7.77
C PHE A 152 1.79 8.55 -8.48
N GLY A 153 1.82 9.68 -7.76
CA GLY A 153 2.17 11.00 -8.30
C GLY A 153 3.53 11.49 -7.82
N LEU A 154 3.62 11.84 -6.53
CA LEU A 154 4.84 12.46 -5.98
C LEU A 154 5.99 11.46 -5.78
N ALA A 155 5.68 10.28 -5.22
CA ALA A 155 6.69 9.29 -4.87
C ALA A 155 7.48 8.74 -6.08
N PRO A 156 6.86 8.49 -7.25
CA PRO A 156 7.61 8.01 -8.41
C PRO A 156 8.66 8.98 -8.92
N ILE A 157 8.43 10.29 -8.79
CA ILE A 157 9.41 11.33 -9.15
C ILE A 157 10.65 11.19 -8.26
N ALA A 158 10.45 11.18 -6.94
CA ALA A 158 11.54 11.04 -5.97
C ALA A 158 12.26 9.69 -6.11
N GLY A 159 11.50 8.60 -6.26
CA GLY A 159 12.04 7.25 -6.42
C GLY A 159 12.85 7.06 -7.70
N SER A 160 12.38 7.60 -8.83
CA SER A 160 13.11 7.49 -10.10
C SER A 160 14.40 8.29 -10.09
N LEU A 161 14.37 9.52 -9.54
CA LEU A 161 15.56 10.37 -9.41
C LEU A 161 16.58 9.76 -8.45
N GLY A 162 16.16 9.41 -7.23
CA GLY A 162 17.03 8.81 -6.22
C GLY A 162 17.56 7.45 -6.66
N GLY A 163 16.69 6.61 -7.24
CA GLY A 163 17.06 5.31 -7.79
C GLY A 163 18.10 5.45 -8.91
N GLY A 164 17.92 6.41 -9.82
CA GLY A 164 18.86 6.65 -10.93
C GLY A 164 20.22 7.14 -10.46
N LEU A 165 20.24 8.01 -9.47
CA LEU A 165 21.50 8.50 -8.89
C LEU A 165 22.28 7.35 -8.24
N ILE A 166 21.62 6.51 -7.44
CA ILE A 166 22.26 5.35 -6.78
C ILE A 166 22.68 4.31 -7.83
N TYR A 167 21.81 4.00 -8.79
CA TYR A 167 22.09 3.01 -9.83
C TYR A 167 23.28 3.43 -10.70
N GLY A 168 23.37 4.71 -11.07
CA GLY A 168 24.45 5.24 -11.90
C GLY A 168 25.80 5.40 -11.19
N THR A 169 25.80 5.68 -9.88
CA THR A 169 27.04 5.96 -9.13
C THR A 169 27.59 4.76 -8.37
N VAL A 170 26.72 3.97 -7.74
CA VAL A 170 27.11 2.83 -6.87
C VAL A 170 26.78 1.50 -7.54
N GLY A 171 25.78 1.47 -8.43
CA GLY A 171 25.42 0.32 -9.22
C GLY A 171 24.07 -0.32 -8.85
N PRO A 172 23.66 -1.36 -9.60
CA PRO A 172 22.33 -1.97 -9.48
C PRO A 172 22.06 -2.54 -8.10
N ARG A 173 23.01 -3.30 -7.56
CA ARG A 173 22.89 -3.99 -6.27
C ARG A 173 22.62 -3.02 -5.12
N ALA A 174 23.34 -1.89 -5.08
CA ALA A 174 23.12 -0.88 -4.06
C ALA A 174 21.73 -0.23 -4.16
N MET A 175 21.23 0.00 -5.37
CA MET A 175 19.90 0.55 -5.59
C MET A 175 18.79 -0.39 -5.07
N PHE A 176 18.86 -1.68 -5.38
CA PHE A 176 17.87 -2.65 -4.88
C PHE A 176 17.92 -2.82 -3.36
N LEU A 177 19.11 -2.80 -2.74
CA LEU A 177 19.24 -2.85 -1.28
C LEU A 177 18.74 -1.55 -0.61
N ALA A 178 18.99 -0.39 -1.22
CA ALA A 178 18.43 0.87 -0.73
C ALA A 178 16.90 0.85 -0.79
N ALA A 179 16.32 0.40 -1.92
CA ALA A 179 14.88 0.22 -2.06
C ALA A 179 14.31 -0.78 -1.04
N THR A 180 15.06 -1.83 -0.71
CA THR A 180 14.71 -2.80 0.34
C THR A 180 14.56 -2.13 1.71
N ALA A 181 15.53 -1.29 2.09
CA ALA A 181 15.46 -0.55 3.35
C ALA A 181 14.26 0.41 3.38
N VAL A 182 14.03 1.13 2.26
CA VAL A 182 12.92 2.07 2.11
C VAL A 182 11.56 1.38 2.22
N VAL A 183 11.35 0.24 1.55
CA VAL A 183 10.08 -0.50 1.60
C VAL A 183 9.87 -1.20 2.94
N GLY A 184 10.95 -1.64 3.60
CA GLY A 184 10.91 -2.13 4.98
C GLY A 184 10.44 -1.05 5.96
N ALA A 185 10.98 0.16 5.83
CA ALA A 185 10.55 1.31 6.62
C ALA A 185 9.08 1.68 6.37
N ALA A 186 8.61 1.60 5.12
CA ALA A 186 7.19 1.78 4.80
C ALA A 186 6.30 0.78 5.58
N GLY A 187 6.64 -0.51 5.54
CA GLY A 187 5.89 -1.54 6.27
C GLY A 187 5.85 -1.29 7.79
N LEU A 188 6.97 -0.90 8.39
CA LEU A 188 7.04 -0.57 9.81
C LEU A 188 6.21 0.67 10.17
N LEU A 189 6.29 1.74 9.37
CA LEU A 189 5.49 2.94 9.59
C LEU A 189 3.98 2.66 9.48
N ALA A 190 3.56 1.83 8.52
CA ALA A 190 2.15 1.44 8.39
C ALA A 190 1.62 0.68 9.61
N LEU A 191 2.46 -0.16 10.23
CA LEU A 191 2.12 -0.90 11.45
C LEU A 191 1.97 0.02 12.67
N VAL A 192 2.77 1.09 12.74
CA VAL A 192 2.68 2.11 13.80
C VAL A 192 1.50 3.06 13.58
N ALA A 193 1.24 3.45 12.33
CA ALA A 193 0.18 4.40 11.98
C ALA A 193 -1.23 3.85 12.21
N THR A 194 -1.41 2.54 12.06
CA THR A 194 -2.74 1.90 12.08
C THR A 194 -2.91 1.07 13.35
N PRO A 195 -3.66 1.54 14.36
CA PRO A 195 -3.93 0.76 15.57
C PRO A 195 -4.61 -0.57 15.23
N SER A 196 -4.25 -1.64 15.94
CA SER A 196 -4.81 -2.97 15.73
C SER A 196 -6.32 -3.00 16.03
N GLN A 197 -7.16 -2.95 14.99
CA GLN A 197 -8.62 -3.02 15.13
C GLN A 197 -9.15 -4.38 15.63
N THR A 198 -8.28 -5.40 15.80
CA THR A 198 -8.63 -6.69 16.41
C THR A 198 -9.36 -6.54 17.76
N ARG A 199 -9.11 -5.44 18.49
CA ARG A 199 -9.75 -5.16 19.78
C ARG A 199 -11.22 -4.70 19.67
N ARG A 200 -11.63 -4.04 18.57
CA ARG A 200 -13.00 -3.52 18.41
C ARG A 200 -14.04 -4.57 18.01
N ARG A 201 -13.63 -5.63 17.30
CA ARG A 201 -14.54 -6.77 17.00
C ARG A 201 -14.88 -7.60 18.24
N ALA A 202 -14.00 -7.63 19.25
CA ALA A 202 -14.27 -8.29 20.52
C ALA A 202 -15.26 -7.49 21.39
N GLU A 203 -15.25 -6.15 21.30
CA GLU A 203 -16.12 -5.27 22.11
C GLU A 203 -17.51 -5.02 21.48
N GLY A 204 -17.65 -5.14 20.14
CA GLY A 204 -18.93 -4.93 19.44
C GLY A 204 -19.85 -6.15 19.32
N GLY A 205 -19.48 -7.28 19.93
CA GLY A 205 -20.20 -8.56 19.81
C GLY A 205 -21.38 -8.76 20.78
N VAL A 206 -21.63 -7.82 21.69
CA VAL A 206 -22.76 -7.89 22.63
C VAL A 206 -23.62 -6.64 22.44
N VAL A 207 -24.48 -6.67 21.43
CA VAL A 207 -25.70 -5.85 21.43
C VAL A 207 -26.73 -6.68 22.21
N PRO A 208 -27.21 -6.24 23.39
CA PRO A 208 -28.30 -6.94 24.04
C PRO A 208 -29.50 -6.91 23.09
N VAL A 209 -30.01 -8.08 22.74
CA VAL A 209 -31.30 -8.21 22.06
C VAL A 209 -32.32 -7.53 22.97
N ALA A 210 -32.90 -6.42 22.51
CA ALA A 210 -33.97 -5.75 23.23
C ALA A 210 -35.12 -6.75 23.39
N GLU A 211 -35.44 -7.08 24.64
CA GLU A 211 -36.54 -7.94 25.01
C GLU A 211 -37.85 -7.30 24.49
N PRO A 212 -38.69 -8.03 23.74
CA PRO A 212 -39.91 -7.45 23.21
C PRO A 212 -40.83 -7.07 24.38
N ALA A 213 -41.24 -5.80 24.41
CA ALA A 213 -42.13 -5.26 25.43
C ALA A 213 -43.42 -6.09 25.51
N PRO A 214 -43.92 -6.39 26.73
CA PRO A 214 -45.14 -7.16 26.90
C PRO A 214 -46.32 -6.45 26.24
N ALA A 215 -47.02 -7.17 25.37
CA ALA A 215 -48.28 -6.71 24.83
C ALA A 215 -49.30 -6.62 25.97
N THR A 216 -49.90 -5.46 26.14
CA THR A 216 -51.08 -5.23 27.00
C THR A 216 -52.11 -4.42 26.23
N PRO A 217 -53.41 -4.56 26.53
CA PRO A 217 -54.10 -5.57 27.33
C PRO A 217 -54.95 -6.55 26.50
#